data_AF-A0A3D8GXE6-F1
#
_entry.id   AF-A0A3D8GXE6-F1
#
_cell.length_a   1.000
_cell.length_b   1.000
_cell.length_c   1.000
_cell.angle_alpha   90.00
_cell.angle_beta   90.00
_cell.angle_gamma   90.00
#
_symmetry.space_group_name_H-M   'P 1'
#
loop_
_entity.id
_entity.type
_entity.pdbx_description
1 polymer ?
#
loop_
_entity_poly.entity_id
_entity_poly.type
_entity_poly.pdbx_seq_one_letter_code
_entity_poly.pdbx_strand_id
1 'polypeptide(L)'
;MRPAEFEDEQIIEAAKRLLGAGRRVTGFALRKEIGGGNPSRLVRVWEDYRQSQEVVESEPVQDLPVEVEEALNEMTSSFLDQVRTLAINLNNRAVKTAERRVADVMKSAKEQQQSAEAELIDATAAFDELEGQVQSLQEALEGTRKELQSVNDDRKELGNKLVKLEKDLAVSEQKLSKEQEKASDLKGEVAGLKKANESLESDKADLRKQRDGWATIVESREEEAAKLSHQLSEAQGMLRELEAEKKAIAAQSEERKKERDEARSAQKEAERLVTQLETRLAANETQNKETKEEVHESQKPGNESRSPEKASDPRKKGGKS
;
A
#
# COMPACT_ATOMS: atom_id res chain seq x y z
N MET A 1 -123.28 -45.64 25.91
CA MET A 1 -123.77 -45.06 27.19
C MET A 1 -124.56 -46.13 27.93
N ARG A 2 -124.36 -46.28 29.25
CA ARG A 2 -125.22 -47.16 30.06
C ARG A 2 -126.60 -46.50 30.20
N PRO A 3 -127.71 -47.23 30.04
CA PRO A 3 -129.06 -46.66 30.24
C PRO A 3 -129.19 -46.06 31.64
N ALA A 4 -129.93 -44.95 31.76
CA ALA A 4 -130.16 -44.31 33.04
C ALA A 4 -131.02 -45.22 33.94
N GLU A 5 -130.70 -45.31 35.23
CA GLU A 5 -131.38 -46.23 36.16
C GLU A 5 -132.87 -45.87 36.41
N PHE A 6 -133.28 -44.64 36.09
CA PHE A 6 -134.66 -44.14 36.24
C PHE A 6 -135.02 -43.19 35.10
N GLU A 7 -136.22 -43.36 34.54
CA GLU A 7 -136.75 -42.56 33.43
C GLU A 7 -137.20 -41.17 33.89
N ASP A 8 -137.09 -40.17 33.01
CA ASP A 8 -137.36 -38.76 33.35
C ASP A 8 -138.80 -38.54 33.86
N GLU A 9 -139.78 -39.29 33.35
CA GLU A 9 -141.17 -39.28 33.81
C GLU A 9 -141.31 -39.75 35.26
N GLN A 10 -140.57 -40.80 35.65
CA GLN A 10 -140.59 -41.31 37.02
C GLN A 10 -140.01 -40.29 38.00
N ILE A 11 -139.01 -39.51 37.55
CA ILE A 11 -138.42 -38.42 38.32
C ILE A 11 -139.43 -37.28 38.50
N ILE A 12 -140.13 -36.90 37.43
CA ILE A 12 -141.15 -35.85 37.47
C ILE A 12 -142.34 -36.27 38.34
N GLU A 13 -142.78 -37.53 38.29
CA GLU A 13 -143.84 -38.03 39.16
C GLU A 13 -143.42 -38.05 40.64
N ALA A 14 -142.21 -38.49 40.95
CA ALA A 14 -141.70 -38.46 42.31
C ALA A 14 -141.55 -37.02 42.82
N ALA A 15 -141.14 -36.08 41.96
CA ALA A 15 -141.13 -34.65 42.28
C ALA A 15 -142.54 -34.13 42.59
N LYS A 16 -143.53 -34.51 41.77
CA LYS A 16 -144.94 -34.16 41.98
C LYS A 16 -145.50 -34.77 43.27
N ARG A 17 -145.14 -36.01 43.62
CA ARG A 17 -145.52 -36.64 44.91
C ARG A 17 -144.90 -35.92 46.10
N LEU A 18 -143.62 -35.52 46.01
CA LEU A 18 -142.98 -34.71 47.05
C LEU A 18 -143.67 -33.36 47.23
N LEU A 19 -144.04 -32.67 46.14
CA LEU A 19 -144.83 -31.43 46.20
C LEU A 19 -146.22 -31.66 46.79
N GLY A 20 -146.91 -32.73 46.39
CA GLY A 20 -148.22 -33.11 46.93
C GLY A 20 -148.20 -33.43 48.42
N ALA A 21 -147.08 -33.95 48.92
CA ALA A 21 -146.83 -34.16 50.35
C ALA A 21 -146.33 -32.91 51.10
N GLY A 22 -146.31 -31.74 50.44
CA GLY A 22 -145.84 -30.48 51.00
C GLY A 22 -144.33 -30.44 51.28
N ARG A 23 -143.55 -31.36 50.72
CA ARG A 23 -142.10 -31.44 50.91
C ARG A 23 -141.36 -30.78 49.75
N ARG A 24 -140.28 -30.08 50.07
CA ARG A 24 -139.44 -29.41 49.06
C ARG A 24 -138.73 -30.46 48.17
N VAL A 25 -138.89 -30.32 46.86
CA VAL A 25 -138.20 -31.13 45.86
C VAL A 25 -136.72 -30.75 45.84
N THR A 26 -135.87 -31.63 46.37
CA THR A 26 -134.40 -31.52 46.35
C THR A 26 -133.82 -32.84 45.85
N GLY A 27 -132.59 -32.86 45.34
CA GLY A 27 -132.03 -34.07 44.72
C GLY A 27 -131.96 -35.27 45.66
N PHE A 28 -131.67 -35.04 46.95
CA PHE A 28 -131.69 -36.09 47.95
C PHE A 28 -133.11 -36.53 48.32
N ALA A 29 -134.09 -35.61 48.33
CA ALA A 29 -135.49 -35.98 48.53
C ALA A 29 -136.02 -36.82 47.36
N LEU A 30 -135.68 -36.46 46.11
CA LEU A 30 -136.00 -37.24 44.91
C LEU A 30 -135.34 -38.62 44.95
N ARG A 31 -134.05 -38.69 45.35
CA ARG A 31 -133.37 -39.98 45.51
C ARG A 31 -134.02 -40.86 46.59
N LYS A 32 -134.47 -40.26 47.69
CA LYS A 32 -135.17 -40.99 48.77
C LYS A 32 -136.54 -41.49 48.32
N GLU A 33 -137.25 -40.71 47.51
CA GLU A 33 -138.59 -41.06 47.02
C GLU A 33 -138.55 -42.13 45.92
N ILE A 34 -137.56 -42.05 45.03
CA ILE A 34 -137.39 -42.98 43.89
C ILE A 34 -136.61 -44.24 44.29
N GLY A 35 -135.87 -44.20 45.41
CA GLY A 35 -135.12 -45.34 45.95
C GLY A 35 -133.68 -45.47 45.43
N GLY A 36 -133.21 -44.56 44.58
CA GLY A 36 -131.86 -44.60 44.00
C GLY A 36 -131.57 -43.47 43.02
N GLY A 37 -130.43 -43.56 42.33
CA GLY A 37 -130.02 -42.60 41.29
C GLY A 37 -129.12 -41.46 41.77
N ASN A 38 -128.56 -40.71 40.80
CA ASN A 38 -127.70 -39.56 41.04
C ASN A 38 -128.53 -38.29 41.32
N PRO A 39 -128.46 -37.69 42.53
CA PRO A 39 -129.23 -36.52 42.94
C PRO A 39 -129.19 -35.33 41.97
N SER A 40 -128.03 -35.05 41.35
CA SER A 40 -127.88 -33.88 40.46
C SER A 40 -128.66 -34.05 39.16
N ARG A 41 -128.74 -35.27 38.63
CA ARG A 41 -129.58 -35.54 37.44
C ARG A 41 -131.06 -35.40 37.79
N LEU A 42 -131.48 -35.92 38.95
CA LEU A 42 -132.88 -35.89 39.36
C LEU A 42 -133.42 -34.45 39.48
N VAL A 43 -132.64 -33.53 40.07
CA VAL A 43 -133.03 -32.10 40.16
C VAL A 43 -133.05 -31.44 38.80
N ARG A 44 -132.02 -31.69 37.97
CA ARG A 44 -131.93 -31.08 36.65
C ARG A 44 -133.13 -31.42 35.78
N VAL A 45 -133.53 -32.69 35.71
CA VAL A 45 -134.72 -33.11 34.96
C VAL A 45 -135.98 -32.39 35.45
N TRP A 46 -136.12 -32.21 36.77
CA TRP A 46 -137.25 -31.46 37.34
C TRP A 46 -137.22 -29.96 37.01
N GLU A 47 -136.05 -29.32 37.07
CA GLU A 47 -135.88 -27.91 36.70
C GLU A 47 -136.11 -27.67 35.21
N ASP A 48 -135.61 -28.56 34.36
CA ASP A 48 -135.82 -28.53 32.91
C ASP A 48 -137.33 -28.67 32.58
N TYR A 49 -138.05 -29.58 33.26
CA TYR A 49 -139.50 -29.69 33.13
C TYR A 49 -140.21 -28.39 33.56
N ARG A 50 -139.80 -27.78 34.67
CA ARG A 50 -140.40 -26.52 35.16
C ARG A 50 -140.19 -25.37 34.19
N GLN A 51 -139.00 -25.23 33.61
CA GLN A 51 -138.69 -24.19 32.63
C GLN A 51 -139.43 -24.42 31.31
N SER A 52 -139.59 -25.67 30.88
CA SER A 52 -140.34 -25.97 29.65
C SER A 52 -141.85 -25.67 29.77
N GLN A 53 -142.38 -25.53 30.99
CA GLN A 53 -143.75 -25.09 31.24
C GLN A 53 -143.93 -23.56 31.21
N GLU A 54 -142.85 -22.79 31.20
CA GLU A 54 -142.88 -21.32 31.22
C GLU A 54 -142.75 -20.77 29.79
N VAL A 55 -143.83 -20.87 29.01
CA VAL A 55 -143.94 -20.29 27.66
C VAL A 55 -144.45 -18.85 27.79
N VAL A 56 -143.61 -17.88 27.43
CA VAL A 56 -143.98 -16.46 27.31
C VAL A 56 -144.41 -16.19 25.86
N GLU A 57 -145.70 -16.01 25.61
CA GLU A 57 -146.23 -15.52 24.33
C GLU A 57 -145.93 -14.01 24.18
N SER A 58 -145.40 -13.59 23.03
CA SER A 58 -145.18 -12.17 22.69
C SER A 58 -146.20 -11.69 21.65
N GLU A 59 -146.94 -10.62 21.97
CA GLU A 59 -147.90 -9.93 21.07
C GLU A 59 -147.21 -9.21 19.89
N PRO A 60 -147.91 -9.03 18.74
CA PRO A 60 -147.38 -8.30 17.59
C PRO A 60 -147.36 -6.77 17.82
N VAL A 61 -146.24 -6.14 17.46
CA VAL A 61 -145.99 -4.69 17.59
C VAL A 61 -146.91 -3.90 16.65
N GLN A 62 -147.60 -2.88 17.19
CA GLN A 62 -148.36 -1.90 16.40
C GLN A 62 -147.41 -0.94 15.68
N ASP A 63 -147.75 -0.57 14.43
CA ASP A 63 -147.04 0.47 13.67
C ASP A 63 -147.05 1.82 14.42
N LEU A 64 -145.94 2.54 14.32
CA LEU A 64 -145.75 3.81 15.01
C LEU A 64 -146.66 4.91 14.41
N PRO A 65 -147.19 5.83 15.22
CA PRO A 65 -147.93 6.99 14.72
C PRO A 65 -147.10 7.83 13.74
N VAL A 66 -147.73 8.35 12.69
CA VAL A 66 -147.06 9.07 11.58
C VAL A 66 -146.23 10.26 12.08
N GLU A 67 -146.69 10.97 13.11
CA GLU A 67 -145.96 12.09 13.71
C GLU A 67 -144.64 11.64 14.38
N VAL A 68 -144.62 10.42 14.93
CA VAL A 68 -143.43 9.83 15.54
C VAL A 68 -142.47 9.33 14.44
N GLU A 69 -142.99 8.80 13.33
CA GLU A 69 -142.18 8.42 12.17
C GLU A 69 -141.52 9.63 11.49
N GLU A 70 -142.24 10.74 11.33
CA GLU A 70 -141.70 11.98 10.75
C GLU A 70 -140.59 12.59 11.63
N ALA A 71 -140.83 12.68 12.95
CA ALA A 71 -139.82 13.17 13.90
C ALA A 71 -138.58 12.26 13.96
N LEU A 72 -138.78 10.93 13.90
CA LEU A 72 -137.70 9.97 13.84
C LEU A 72 -136.91 10.12 12.53
N ASN A 73 -137.58 10.27 11.39
CA ASN A 73 -136.93 10.45 10.09
C ASN A 73 -136.12 11.75 10.03
N GLU A 74 -136.65 12.86 10.55
CA GLU A 74 -135.93 14.14 10.62
C GLU A 74 -134.69 14.04 11.52
N MET A 75 -134.83 13.42 12.70
CA MET A 75 -133.70 13.18 13.62
C MET A 75 -132.65 12.25 13.01
N THR A 76 -133.09 11.19 12.32
CA THR A 76 -132.19 10.23 11.66
C THR A 76 -131.47 10.90 10.49
N SER A 77 -132.15 11.73 9.71
CA SER A 77 -131.54 12.48 8.61
C SER A 77 -130.51 13.50 9.12
N SER A 78 -130.85 14.25 10.16
CA SER A 78 -129.93 15.20 10.81
C SER A 78 -128.69 14.50 11.38
N PHE A 79 -128.89 13.36 12.06
CA PHE A 79 -127.79 12.55 12.56
C PHE A 79 -126.91 11.98 11.44
N LEU A 80 -127.52 11.46 10.36
CA LEU A 80 -126.80 10.97 9.18
C LEU A 80 -125.96 12.07 8.53
N ASP A 81 -126.47 13.30 8.44
CA ASP A 81 -125.73 14.43 7.89
C ASP A 81 -124.59 14.89 8.81
N GLN A 82 -124.77 14.84 10.14
CA GLN A 82 -123.68 15.05 11.10
C GLN A 82 -122.59 13.98 10.97
N VAL A 83 -122.97 12.70 10.86
CA VAL A 83 -122.03 11.58 10.67
C VAL A 83 -121.27 11.71 9.35
N ARG A 84 -121.95 12.05 8.25
CA ARG A 84 -121.31 12.33 6.94
C ARG A 84 -120.32 13.48 7.05
N THR A 85 -120.72 14.59 7.68
CA THR A 85 -119.86 15.76 7.86
C THR A 85 -118.63 15.42 8.71
N LEU A 86 -118.81 14.65 9.79
CA LEU A 86 -117.71 14.19 10.63
C LEU A 86 -116.76 13.26 9.86
N ALA A 87 -117.29 12.33 9.06
CA ALA A 87 -116.51 11.42 8.23
C ALA A 87 -115.67 12.17 7.18
N ILE A 88 -116.25 13.17 6.51
CA ILE A 88 -115.54 14.04 5.57
C ILE A 88 -114.43 14.83 6.28
N ASN A 89 -114.70 15.40 7.45
CA ASN A 89 -113.70 16.14 8.22
C ASN A 89 -112.55 15.25 8.72
N LEU A 90 -112.85 14.04 9.19
CA LEU A 90 -111.85 13.03 9.58
C LEU A 90 -111.00 12.62 8.39
N ASN A 91 -111.62 12.36 7.24
CA ASN A 91 -110.91 12.02 6.00
C ASN A 91 -109.97 13.17 5.59
N ASN A 92 -110.48 14.39 5.51
CA ASN A 92 -109.68 15.57 5.17
C ASN A 92 -108.50 15.76 6.14
N ARG A 93 -108.69 15.51 7.44
CA ARG A 93 -107.62 15.59 8.43
C ARG A 93 -106.60 14.45 8.27
N ALA A 94 -107.05 13.24 7.98
CA ALA A 94 -106.19 12.09 7.72
C ALA A 94 -105.33 12.32 6.47
N VAL A 95 -105.93 12.80 5.38
CA VAL A 95 -105.24 13.16 4.13
C VAL A 95 -104.19 14.24 4.38
N LYS A 96 -104.56 15.37 5.01
CA LYS A 96 -103.60 16.43 5.37
C LYS A 96 -102.46 15.94 6.24
N THR A 97 -102.73 15.02 7.18
CA THR A 97 -101.70 14.44 8.05
C THR A 97 -100.77 13.52 7.26
N ALA A 98 -101.30 12.72 6.35
CA ALA A 98 -100.52 11.85 5.47
C ALA A 98 -99.65 12.67 4.51
N GLU A 99 -100.22 13.69 3.85
CA GLU A 99 -99.50 14.62 2.97
C GLU A 99 -98.35 15.29 3.70
N ARG A 100 -98.58 15.78 4.93
CA ARG A 100 -97.52 16.38 5.75
C ARG A 100 -96.42 15.36 6.07
N ARG A 101 -96.77 14.14 6.46
CA ARG A 101 -95.77 13.07 6.72
C ARG A 101 -94.97 12.73 5.48
N VAL A 102 -95.62 12.64 4.32
CA VAL A 102 -94.94 12.39 3.04
C VAL A 102 -94.01 13.55 2.69
N ALA A 103 -94.44 14.79 2.88
CA ALA A 103 -93.60 15.98 2.65
C ALA A 103 -92.38 16.00 3.58
N ASP A 104 -92.55 15.67 4.87
CA ASP A 104 -91.45 15.61 5.84
C ASP A 104 -90.46 14.49 5.49
N VAL A 105 -90.94 13.29 5.10
CA VAL A 105 -90.09 12.18 4.65
C VAL A 105 -89.35 12.53 3.37
N MET A 106 -90.03 13.10 2.37
CA MET A 106 -89.41 13.54 1.12
C MET A 106 -88.35 14.60 1.36
N LYS A 107 -88.60 15.55 2.27
CA LYS A 107 -87.63 16.57 2.66
C LYS A 107 -86.40 15.94 3.31
N SER A 108 -86.59 15.06 4.29
CA SER A 108 -85.49 14.37 4.97
C SER A 108 -84.67 13.49 4.00
N ALA A 109 -85.34 12.77 3.10
CA ALA A 109 -84.67 11.95 2.08
C ALA A 109 -83.85 12.82 1.12
N LYS A 110 -84.38 13.97 0.72
CA LYS A 110 -83.67 14.92 -0.14
C LYS A 110 -82.46 15.52 0.57
N GLU A 111 -82.58 15.92 1.83
CA GLU A 111 -81.45 16.43 2.62
C GLU A 111 -80.37 15.37 2.79
N GLN A 112 -80.76 14.12 3.07
CA GLN A 112 -79.82 13.00 3.16
C GLN A 112 -79.14 12.71 1.82
N GLN A 113 -79.88 12.74 0.71
CA GLN A 113 -79.33 12.58 -0.63
C GLN A 113 -78.31 13.68 -0.94
N GLN A 114 -78.65 14.94 -0.65
CA GLN A 114 -77.74 16.07 -0.88
C GLN A 114 -76.48 15.99 -0.01
N SER A 115 -76.60 15.56 1.24
CA SER A 115 -75.44 15.33 2.12
C SER A 115 -74.54 14.22 1.58
N ALA A 116 -75.12 13.09 1.17
CA ALA A 116 -74.36 11.97 0.61
C ALA A 116 -73.68 12.34 -0.72
N GLU A 117 -74.35 13.12 -1.57
CA GLU A 117 -73.78 13.60 -2.83
C GLU A 117 -72.61 14.57 -2.58
N ALA A 118 -72.72 15.46 -1.59
CA ALA A 118 -71.62 16.33 -1.19
C ALA A 118 -70.43 15.53 -0.64
N GLU A 119 -70.67 14.56 0.25
CA GLU A 119 -69.61 13.68 0.78
C GLU A 119 -68.94 12.86 -0.32
N LEU A 120 -69.68 12.39 -1.32
CA LEU A 120 -69.12 11.69 -2.47
C LEU A 120 -68.22 12.60 -3.30
N ILE A 121 -68.63 13.85 -3.54
CA ILE A 121 -67.80 14.84 -4.27
C ILE A 121 -66.50 15.10 -3.50
N ASP A 122 -66.57 15.34 -2.20
CA ASP A 122 -65.39 15.57 -1.36
C ASP A 122 -64.46 14.35 -1.36
N ALA A 123 -65.01 13.14 -1.26
CA ALA A 123 -64.24 11.90 -1.33
C ALA A 123 -63.56 11.71 -2.70
N THR A 124 -64.24 12.03 -3.80
CA THR A 124 -63.62 11.97 -5.14
C THR A 124 -62.51 12.99 -5.30
N ALA A 125 -62.68 14.22 -4.81
CA ALA A 125 -61.64 15.24 -4.86
C ALA A 125 -60.40 14.83 -4.04
N ALA A 126 -60.61 14.26 -2.84
CA ALA A 126 -59.52 13.75 -2.01
C ALA A 126 -58.81 12.55 -2.68
N PHE A 127 -59.56 11.70 -3.38
CA PHE A 127 -58.98 10.59 -4.14
C PHE A 127 -58.11 11.08 -5.30
N ASP A 128 -58.60 12.04 -6.09
CA ASP A 128 -57.84 12.65 -7.20
C ASP A 128 -56.55 13.33 -6.69
N GLU A 129 -56.61 14.01 -5.54
CA GLU A 129 -55.43 14.60 -4.91
C GLU A 129 -54.40 13.53 -4.52
N LEU A 130 -54.84 12.43 -3.89
CA LEU A 130 -53.97 11.32 -3.53
C LEU A 130 -53.36 10.63 -4.75
N GLU A 131 -54.13 10.43 -5.82
CA GLU A 131 -53.59 9.92 -7.09
C GLU A 131 -52.50 10.84 -7.66
N GLY A 132 -52.72 12.15 -7.63
CA GLY A 132 -51.73 13.15 -8.03
C GLY A 132 -50.44 13.08 -7.18
N GLN A 133 -50.59 12.94 -5.85
CA GLN A 133 -49.45 12.77 -4.94
C GLN A 133 -48.67 11.48 -5.23
N VAL A 134 -49.38 10.38 -5.48
CA VAL A 134 -48.76 9.09 -5.82
C VAL A 134 -47.97 9.19 -7.13
N GLN A 135 -48.54 9.82 -8.16
CA GLN A 135 -47.83 10.03 -9.43
C GLN A 135 -46.57 10.89 -9.24
N SER A 136 -46.69 12.01 -8.52
CA SER A 136 -45.54 12.88 -8.23
C SER A 136 -44.43 12.16 -7.46
N LEU A 137 -44.79 11.36 -6.45
CA LEU A 137 -43.83 10.56 -5.69
C LEU A 137 -43.17 9.48 -6.55
N GLN A 138 -43.90 8.85 -7.47
CA GLN A 138 -43.36 7.88 -8.42
C GLN A 138 -42.35 8.54 -9.37
N GLU A 139 -42.66 9.71 -9.92
CA GLU A 139 -41.75 10.47 -10.78
C GLU A 139 -40.48 10.89 -10.03
N ALA A 140 -40.62 11.40 -8.80
CA ALA A 140 -39.48 11.76 -7.95
C ALA A 140 -38.61 10.54 -7.61
N LEU A 141 -39.24 9.40 -7.32
CA LEU A 141 -38.55 8.14 -7.04
C LEU A 141 -37.82 7.59 -8.28
N GLU A 142 -38.39 7.73 -9.48
CA GLU A 142 -37.71 7.37 -10.72
C GLU A 142 -36.53 8.32 -11.01
N GLY A 143 -36.72 9.63 -10.80
CA GLY A 143 -35.65 10.63 -10.94
C GLY A 143 -34.46 10.34 -10.04
N THR A 144 -34.71 10.16 -8.74
CA THR A 144 -33.66 9.82 -7.75
C THR A 144 -32.98 8.49 -8.05
N ARG A 145 -33.71 7.48 -8.57
CA ARG A 145 -33.09 6.22 -9.03
C ARG A 145 -32.14 6.43 -10.22
N LYS A 146 -32.52 7.26 -11.19
CA LYS A 146 -31.67 7.60 -12.34
C LYS A 146 -30.40 8.35 -11.89
N GLU A 147 -30.54 9.31 -11.00
CA GLU A 147 -29.40 10.03 -10.40
C GLU A 147 -28.47 9.08 -9.64
N LEU A 148 -29.02 8.20 -8.81
CA LEU A 148 -28.23 7.21 -8.07
C LEU A 148 -27.49 6.26 -9.01
N GLN A 149 -28.10 5.88 -10.14
CA GLN A 149 -27.44 5.07 -11.15
C GLN A 149 -26.29 5.83 -11.81
N SER A 150 -26.50 7.09 -12.22
CA SER A 150 -25.46 7.94 -12.81
C SER A 150 -24.28 8.10 -11.87
N VAL A 151 -24.52 8.45 -10.60
CA VAL A 151 -23.45 8.61 -9.60
C VAL A 151 -22.69 7.31 -9.37
N ASN A 152 -23.38 6.15 -9.39
CA ASN A 152 -22.71 4.86 -9.28
C ASN A 152 -21.81 4.56 -10.48
N ASP A 153 -22.22 4.94 -11.69
CA ASP A 153 -21.41 4.75 -12.89
C ASP A 153 -20.20 5.70 -12.91
N ASP A 154 -20.39 6.97 -12.52
CA ASP A 154 -19.29 7.93 -12.31
C ASP A 154 -18.30 7.41 -11.26
N ARG A 155 -18.80 6.85 -10.15
CA ARG A 155 -17.95 6.26 -9.09
C ARG A 155 -17.13 5.09 -9.62
N LYS A 156 -17.70 4.23 -10.47
CA LYS A 156 -16.96 3.13 -11.11
C LYS A 156 -15.88 3.67 -12.05
N GLU A 157 -16.19 4.70 -12.83
CA GLU A 157 -15.23 5.31 -13.74
C GLU A 157 -14.06 5.96 -12.97
N LEU A 158 -14.35 6.72 -11.91
CA LEU A 158 -13.35 7.31 -11.03
C LEU A 158 -12.52 6.22 -10.33
N GLY A 159 -13.13 5.14 -9.86
CA GLY A 159 -12.42 3.99 -9.30
C GLY A 159 -11.44 3.37 -10.29
N ASN A 160 -11.85 3.18 -11.55
CA ASN A 160 -10.97 2.67 -12.60
C ASN A 160 -9.82 3.63 -12.93
N LYS A 161 -10.07 4.95 -12.92
CA LYS A 161 -9.03 5.98 -13.11
C LYS A 161 -8.03 5.97 -11.95
N LEU A 162 -8.51 5.83 -10.72
CA LEU A 162 -7.67 5.77 -9.52
C LEU A 162 -6.72 4.57 -9.57
N VAL A 163 -7.22 3.38 -9.90
CA VAL A 163 -6.37 2.17 -10.05
C VAL A 163 -5.31 2.34 -11.13
N LYS A 164 -5.63 3.01 -12.25
CA LYS A 164 -4.63 3.31 -13.30
C LYS A 164 -3.55 4.25 -12.78
N LEU A 165 -3.93 5.32 -12.07
CA LEU A 165 -2.98 6.27 -11.50
C LEU A 165 -2.10 5.64 -10.42
N GLU A 166 -2.66 4.77 -9.58
CA GLU A 166 -1.88 4.00 -8.58
C GLU A 166 -0.83 3.12 -9.27
N LYS A 167 -1.21 2.45 -10.36
CA LYS A 167 -0.26 1.64 -11.14
C LYS A 167 0.84 2.49 -11.78
N ASP A 168 0.49 3.62 -12.37
CA ASP A 168 1.46 4.53 -12.99
C ASP A 168 2.41 5.14 -11.95
N LEU A 169 1.88 5.48 -10.77
CA LEU A 169 2.67 5.96 -9.64
C LEU A 169 3.67 4.89 -9.18
N ALA A 170 3.23 3.64 -8.97
CA ALA A 170 4.11 2.55 -8.58
C ALA A 170 5.24 2.29 -9.61
N VAL A 171 4.92 2.37 -10.91
CA VAL A 171 5.93 2.26 -11.97
C VAL A 171 6.90 3.44 -11.94
N SER A 172 6.42 4.66 -11.69
CA SER A 172 7.24 5.86 -11.56
C SER A 172 8.19 5.78 -10.35
N GLU A 173 7.67 5.37 -9.20
CA GLU A 173 8.45 5.16 -7.97
C GLU A 173 9.54 4.10 -8.17
N GLN A 174 9.21 2.98 -8.84
CA GLN A 174 10.21 1.96 -9.15
C GLN A 174 11.30 2.49 -10.09
N LYS A 175 10.94 3.30 -11.10
CA LYS A 175 11.92 3.94 -11.99
C LYS A 175 12.81 4.92 -11.22
N LEU A 176 12.23 5.73 -10.35
CA LEU A 176 12.96 6.67 -9.51
C LEU A 176 13.95 5.96 -8.59
N SER A 177 13.54 4.87 -7.94
CA SER A 177 14.41 4.06 -7.09
C SER A 177 15.60 3.50 -7.87
N LYS A 178 15.36 2.94 -9.07
CA LYS A 178 16.44 2.42 -9.93
C LYS A 178 17.41 3.52 -10.37
N GLU A 179 16.90 4.71 -10.64
CA GLU A 179 17.74 5.84 -11.04
C GLU A 179 18.57 6.38 -9.86
N GLN A 180 18.01 6.36 -8.65
CA GLN A 180 18.74 6.69 -7.43
C GLN A 180 19.87 5.69 -7.14
N GLU A 181 19.62 4.38 -7.32
CA GLU A 181 20.67 3.35 -7.22
C GLU A 181 21.81 3.60 -8.21
N LYS A 182 21.49 3.80 -9.49
CA LYS A 182 22.50 4.12 -10.51
C LYS A 182 23.27 5.39 -10.19
N ALA A 183 22.59 6.43 -9.71
CA ALA A 183 23.25 7.68 -9.32
C ALA A 183 24.22 7.47 -8.14
N SER A 184 23.86 6.60 -7.20
CA SER A 184 24.75 6.20 -6.11
C SER A 184 25.97 5.42 -6.61
N ASP A 185 25.77 4.46 -7.52
CA ASP A 185 26.85 3.66 -8.11
C ASP A 185 27.83 4.53 -8.90
N LEU A 186 27.31 5.41 -9.77
CA LEU A 186 28.12 6.37 -10.54
C LEU A 186 28.88 7.31 -9.62
N LYS A 187 28.28 7.76 -8.50
CA LYS A 187 28.97 8.57 -7.50
C LYS A 187 30.13 7.79 -6.85
N GLY A 188 29.94 6.49 -6.59
CA GLY A 188 30.99 5.60 -6.11
C GLY A 188 32.13 5.44 -7.12
N GLU A 189 31.81 5.23 -8.39
CA GLU A 189 32.79 5.12 -9.48
C GLU A 189 33.59 6.41 -9.65
N VAL A 190 32.93 7.58 -9.66
CA VAL A 190 33.59 8.89 -9.74
C VAL A 190 34.53 9.10 -8.55
N ALA A 191 34.13 8.72 -7.33
CA ALA A 191 35.00 8.79 -6.16
C ALA A 191 36.20 7.85 -6.27
N GLY A 192 36.01 6.64 -6.81
CA GLY A 192 37.08 5.68 -7.08
C GLY A 192 38.08 6.18 -8.12
N LEU A 193 37.59 6.69 -9.25
CA LEU A 193 38.41 7.30 -10.31
C LEU A 193 39.19 8.50 -9.78
N LYS A 194 38.57 9.33 -8.93
CA LYS A 194 39.27 10.46 -8.30
C LYS A 194 40.46 10.01 -7.45
N LYS A 195 40.26 9.00 -6.59
CA LYS A 195 41.35 8.42 -5.78
C LYS A 195 42.46 7.79 -6.62
N ALA A 196 42.09 7.06 -7.67
CA ALA A 196 43.05 6.47 -8.60
C ALA A 196 43.88 7.57 -9.30
N ASN A 197 43.24 8.65 -9.72
CA ASN A 197 43.92 9.78 -10.35
C ASN A 197 44.86 10.51 -9.37
N GLU A 198 44.45 10.69 -8.11
CA GLU A 198 45.32 11.23 -7.04
C GLU A 198 46.55 10.35 -6.81
N SER A 199 46.39 9.02 -6.78
CA SER A 199 47.50 8.06 -6.68
C SER A 199 48.44 8.16 -7.87
N LEU A 200 47.91 8.19 -9.10
CA LEU A 200 48.71 8.28 -10.32
C LEU A 200 49.50 9.59 -10.40
N GLU A 201 48.93 10.72 -9.98
CA GLU A 201 49.67 11.98 -9.92
C GLU A 201 50.76 11.96 -8.85
N SER A 202 50.57 11.26 -7.72
CA SER A 202 51.62 11.01 -6.74
C SER A 202 52.76 10.16 -7.33
N ASP A 203 52.43 9.02 -7.94
CA ASP A 203 53.42 8.12 -8.58
C ASP A 203 54.22 8.85 -9.65
N LYS A 204 53.53 9.67 -10.47
CA LYS A 204 54.16 10.50 -11.50
C LYS A 204 55.09 11.56 -10.90
N ALA A 205 54.75 12.14 -9.75
CA ALA A 205 55.64 13.06 -9.04
C ALA A 205 56.89 12.35 -8.52
N ASP A 206 56.76 11.14 -7.98
CA ASP A 206 57.89 10.36 -7.48
C ASP A 206 58.78 9.85 -8.61
N LEU A 207 58.22 9.38 -9.73
CA LEU A 207 58.98 9.03 -10.92
C LEU A 207 59.75 10.23 -11.49
N ARG A 208 59.18 11.44 -11.46
CA ARG A 208 59.90 12.66 -11.84
C ARG A 208 61.09 12.93 -10.93
N LYS A 209 60.93 12.83 -9.61
CA LYS A 209 62.04 12.97 -8.66
C LYS A 209 63.14 11.94 -8.89
N GLN A 210 62.75 10.68 -9.11
CA GLN A 210 63.71 9.62 -9.42
C GLN A 210 64.48 9.94 -10.71
N ARG A 211 63.78 10.30 -11.80
CA ARG A 211 64.40 10.71 -13.07
C ARG A 211 65.40 11.84 -12.86
N ASP A 212 65.04 12.88 -12.11
CA ASP A 212 65.91 14.04 -11.87
C ASP A 212 67.13 13.65 -11.02
N GLY A 213 66.95 12.74 -10.05
CA GLY A 213 68.04 12.14 -9.29
C GLY A 213 68.99 11.32 -10.17
N TRP A 214 68.46 10.47 -11.06
CA TRP A 214 69.26 9.71 -12.03
C TRP A 214 70.03 10.64 -12.98
N ALA A 215 69.40 11.70 -13.48
CA ALA A 215 70.06 12.69 -14.33
C ALA A 215 71.25 13.34 -13.62
N THR A 216 71.09 13.72 -12.35
CA THR A 216 72.16 14.30 -11.52
C THR A 216 73.30 13.29 -11.30
N ILE A 217 72.98 12.02 -11.05
CA ILE A 217 73.99 10.96 -10.90
C ILE A 217 74.75 10.75 -12.21
N VAL A 218 74.05 10.72 -13.35
CA VAL A 218 74.67 10.58 -14.67
C VAL A 218 75.62 11.76 -14.93
N GLU A 219 75.19 13.00 -14.71
CA GLU A 219 76.03 14.20 -14.86
C GLU A 219 77.28 14.12 -13.97
N SER A 220 77.13 13.76 -12.70
CA SER A 220 78.27 13.56 -11.79
C SER A 220 79.23 12.45 -12.27
N ARG A 221 78.71 11.35 -12.82
CA ARG A 221 79.53 10.26 -13.36
C ARG A 221 80.23 10.65 -14.65
N GLU A 222 79.60 11.44 -15.50
CA GLU A 222 80.21 12.00 -16.70
C GLU A 222 81.37 12.95 -16.34
N GLU A 223 81.20 13.81 -15.33
CA GLU A 223 82.29 14.64 -14.80
C GLU A 223 83.45 13.81 -14.22
N GLU A 224 83.14 12.78 -13.42
CA GLU A 224 84.16 11.86 -12.89
C GLU A 224 84.90 11.13 -14.02
N ALA A 225 84.17 10.62 -15.02
CA ALA A 225 84.75 9.96 -16.17
C ALA A 225 85.63 10.91 -16.99
N ALA A 226 85.22 12.17 -17.15
CA ALA A 226 86.03 13.19 -17.80
C ALA A 226 87.32 13.49 -17.02
N LYS A 227 87.24 13.61 -15.68
CA LYS A 227 88.41 13.79 -14.80
C LYS A 227 89.35 12.59 -14.87
N LEU A 228 88.84 11.37 -14.77
CA LEU A 228 89.64 10.15 -14.89
C LEU A 228 90.28 10.00 -16.27
N SER A 229 89.54 10.34 -17.33
CA SER A 229 90.06 10.36 -18.70
C SER A 229 91.21 11.36 -18.87
N HIS A 230 91.07 12.56 -18.28
CA HIS A 230 92.13 13.56 -18.26
C HIS A 230 93.37 13.07 -17.51
N GLN A 231 93.20 12.55 -16.30
CA GLN A 231 94.29 11.96 -15.51
C GLN A 231 94.97 10.80 -16.23
N LEU A 232 94.21 9.94 -16.91
CA LEU A 232 94.77 8.86 -17.72
C LEU A 232 95.61 9.40 -18.88
N SER A 233 95.16 10.47 -19.54
CA SER A 233 95.91 11.14 -20.61
C SER A 233 97.22 11.75 -20.09
N GLU A 234 97.19 12.42 -18.94
CA GLU A 234 98.37 12.94 -18.25
C GLU A 234 99.36 11.82 -17.88
N ALA A 235 98.86 10.75 -17.26
CA ALA A 235 99.67 9.58 -16.90
C ALA A 235 100.29 8.91 -18.14
N GLN A 236 99.55 8.80 -19.24
CA GLN A 236 100.09 8.33 -20.52
C GLN A 236 101.15 9.29 -21.09
N GLY A 237 100.99 10.60 -20.91
CA GLY A 237 102.00 11.61 -21.25
C GLY A 237 103.29 11.39 -20.45
N MET A 238 103.19 11.34 -19.14
CA MET A 238 104.32 11.07 -18.22
C MET A 238 105.00 9.73 -18.52
N LEU A 239 104.22 8.68 -18.85
CA LEU A 239 104.79 7.39 -19.22
C LEU A 239 105.62 7.48 -20.50
N ARG A 240 105.15 8.23 -21.52
CA ARG A 240 105.91 8.46 -22.76
C ARG A 240 107.19 9.26 -22.49
N GLU A 241 107.13 10.26 -21.61
CA GLU A 241 108.32 11.01 -21.18
C GLU A 241 109.33 10.10 -20.49
N LEU A 242 108.91 9.31 -19.51
CA LEU A 242 109.75 8.32 -18.82
C LEU A 242 110.33 7.27 -19.79
N GLU A 243 109.55 6.82 -20.77
CA GLU A 243 110.04 5.91 -21.81
C GLU A 243 111.09 6.57 -22.71
N ALA A 244 110.89 7.85 -23.06
CA ALA A 244 111.85 8.63 -23.82
C ALA A 244 113.14 8.87 -23.02
N GLU A 245 113.04 9.22 -21.74
CA GLU A 245 114.18 9.34 -20.82
C GLU A 245 114.92 8.01 -20.69
N LYS A 246 114.21 6.89 -20.50
CA LYS A 246 114.81 5.55 -20.45
C LYS A 246 115.56 5.23 -21.73
N LYS A 247 114.99 5.55 -22.90
CA LYS A 247 115.68 5.39 -24.20
C LYS A 247 116.91 6.30 -24.30
N ALA A 248 116.81 7.55 -23.86
CA ALA A 248 117.92 8.50 -23.86
C ALA A 248 119.05 8.03 -22.95
N ILE A 249 118.74 7.59 -21.72
CA ILE A 249 119.71 7.00 -20.79
C ILE A 249 120.34 5.73 -21.39
N ALA A 250 119.54 4.87 -22.03
CA ALA A 250 120.06 3.68 -22.69
C ALA A 250 121.03 4.05 -23.82
N ALA A 251 120.67 4.99 -24.69
CA ALA A 251 121.54 5.51 -25.75
C ALA A 251 122.82 6.11 -25.17
N GLN A 252 122.70 6.94 -24.14
CA GLN A 252 123.84 7.55 -23.45
C GLN A 252 124.74 6.50 -22.77
N SER A 253 124.16 5.42 -22.25
CA SER A 253 124.92 4.31 -21.66
C SER A 253 125.66 3.49 -22.71
N GLU A 254 125.09 3.32 -23.91
CA GLU A 254 125.73 2.67 -25.06
C GLU A 254 126.83 3.55 -25.65
N GLU A 255 126.62 4.87 -25.71
CA GLU A 255 127.64 5.83 -26.14
C GLU A 255 128.83 5.82 -25.16
N ARG A 256 128.59 5.86 -23.84
CA ARG A 256 129.66 5.68 -22.82
C ARG A 256 130.31 4.29 -22.86
N LYS A 257 129.64 3.26 -23.38
CA LYS A 257 130.29 1.95 -23.62
C LYS A 257 131.23 2.05 -24.83
N LYS A 258 130.78 2.63 -25.94
CA LYS A 258 131.62 2.88 -27.12
C LYS A 258 132.83 3.73 -26.78
N GLU A 259 132.64 4.86 -26.09
CA GLU A 259 133.74 5.71 -25.61
C GLU A 259 134.72 4.93 -24.72
N ARG A 260 134.23 4.03 -23.85
CA ARG A 260 135.10 3.16 -23.06
C ARG A 260 135.85 2.14 -23.92
N ASP A 261 135.20 1.55 -24.91
CA ASP A 261 135.83 0.58 -25.81
C ASP A 261 136.88 1.25 -26.71
N GLU A 262 136.62 2.47 -27.17
CA GLU A 262 137.57 3.34 -27.88
C GLU A 262 138.74 3.78 -26.98
N ALA A 263 138.46 4.18 -25.74
CA ALA A 263 139.51 4.47 -24.76
C ALA A 263 140.37 3.22 -24.49
N ARG A 264 139.76 2.03 -24.47
CA ARG A 264 140.45 0.76 -24.26
C ARG A 264 141.25 0.31 -25.49
N SER A 265 140.79 0.58 -26.71
CA SER A 265 141.57 0.34 -27.92
C SER A 265 142.75 1.31 -28.02
N ALA A 266 142.53 2.58 -27.71
CA ALA A 266 143.59 3.59 -27.60
C ALA A 266 144.62 3.22 -26.52
N GLN A 267 144.18 2.69 -25.38
CA GLN A 267 145.06 2.18 -24.33
C GLN A 267 145.89 0.99 -24.83
N LYS A 268 145.29 0.03 -25.55
CA LYS A 268 146.02 -1.10 -26.15
C LYS A 268 147.01 -0.66 -27.23
N GLU A 269 146.69 0.38 -28.00
CA GLU A 269 147.62 0.99 -28.96
C GLU A 269 148.78 1.69 -28.25
N ALA A 270 148.51 2.43 -27.18
CA ALA A 270 149.53 3.02 -26.34
C ALA A 270 150.44 1.94 -25.72
N GLU A 271 149.88 0.83 -25.23
CA GLU A 271 150.65 -0.33 -24.74
C GLU A 271 151.51 -0.97 -25.85
N ARG A 272 151.00 -1.09 -27.07
CA ARG A 272 151.77 -1.54 -28.25
C ARG A 272 152.91 -0.61 -28.59
N LEU A 273 152.68 0.70 -28.54
CA LEU A 273 153.70 1.72 -28.75
C LEU A 273 154.77 1.68 -27.66
N VAL A 274 154.36 1.49 -26.39
CA VAL A 274 155.28 1.29 -25.27
C VAL A 274 156.12 0.03 -25.49
N THR A 275 155.52 -1.10 -25.86
CA THR A 275 156.29 -2.32 -26.15
C THR A 275 157.21 -2.17 -27.35
N GLN A 276 156.82 -1.44 -28.40
CA GLN A 276 157.69 -1.09 -29.53
C GLN A 276 158.86 -0.18 -29.11
N LEU A 277 158.61 0.79 -28.22
CA LEU A 277 159.65 1.65 -27.65
C LEU A 277 160.59 0.85 -26.75
N GLU A 278 160.07 -0.09 -25.97
CA GLU A 278 160.86 -1.02 -25.15
C GLU A 278 161.72 -1.96 -26.02
N THR A 279 161.20 -2.46 -27.15
CA THR A 279 162.02 -3.26 -28.09
C THR A 279 163.09 -2.43 -28.79
N ARG A 280 162.81 -1.16 -29.11
CA ARG A 280 163.82 -0.22 -29.63
C ARG A 280 164.88 0.15 -28.60
N LEU A 281 164.49 0.24 -27.33
CA LEU A 281 165.41 0.44 -26.20
C LEU A 281 166.31 -0.79 -26.01
N ALA A 282 165.74 -1.99 -26.05
CA ALA A 282 166.51 -3.24 -25.97
C ALA A 282 167.49 -3.39 -27.15
N ALA A 283 167.09 -3.00 -28.37
CA ALA A 283 167.97 -2.97 -29.54
C ALA A 283 169.12 -1.95 -29.39
N ASN A 284 168.85 -0.76 -28.84
CA ASN A 284 169.87 0.24 -28.52
C ASN A 284 170.81 -0.22 -27.40
N GLU A 285 170.31 -0.96 -26.40
CA GLU A 285 171.14 -1.51 -25.32
C GLU A 285 172.10 -2.60 -25.82
N THR A 286 171.69 -3.42 -26.79
CA THR A 286 172.60 -4.36 -27.47
C THR A 286 173.67 -3.65 -28.31
N GLN A 287 173.33 -2.51 -28.93
CA GLN A 287 174.29 -1.68 -29.70
C GLN A 287 175.27 -0.90 -28.78
N ASN A 288 174.82 -0.52 -27.58
CA ASN A 288 175.66 0.09 -26.54
C ASN A 288 176.56 -0.92 -25.81
N LYS A 289 176.28 -2.22 -25.91
CA LYS A 289 177.14 -3.29 -25.37
C LYS A 289 178.31 -3.59 -26.31
N GLU A 290 178.07 -3.59 -27.63
CA GLU A 290 179.12 -3.77 -28.65
C GLU A 290 180.11 -2.60 -28.73
N THR A 291 179.73 -1.40 -28.28
CA THR A 291 180.58 -0.20 -28.30
C THR A 291 181.29 0.09 -26.96
N LYS A 292 180.97 -0.65 -25.89
CA LYS A 292 181.56 -0.46 -24.54
C LYS A 292 182.69 -1.42 -24.17
N GLU A 293 182.98 -2.46 -24.95
CA GLU A 293 184.12 -3.35 -24.68
C GLU A 293 185.39 -3.01 -25.49
N GLU A 294 185.37 -1.97 -26.35
CA GLU A 294 186.55 -1.58 -27.13
C GLU A 294 187.44 -0.47 -26.52
N VAL A 295 187.03 0.35 -25.52
CA VAL A 295 187.90 1.43 -25.00
C VAL A 295 187.65 1.83 -23.52
N HIS A 296 188.05 0.98 -22.54
CA HIS A 296 188.44 1.48 -21.21
C HIS A 296 189.55 0.64 -20.54
N GLU A 297 190.76 1.14 -20.73
CA GLU A 297 192.09 0.73 -20.26
C GLU A 297 192.49 1.64 -19.06
N SER A 298 193.25 1.13 -18.08
CA SER A 298 193.98 1.89 -17.02
C SER A 298 193.22 2.81 -16.01
N GLN A 299 193.25 2.35 -14.74
CA GLN A 299 193.43 3.07 -13.45
C GLN A 299 192.49 4.23 -12.98
N LYS A 300 191.83 3.96 -11.82
CA LYS A 300 191.68 4.74 -10.54
C LYS A 300 192.07 6.25 -10.49
N PRO A 301 191.68 7.01 -9.42
CA PRO A 301 190.46 7.04 -8.59
C PRO A 301 189.98 8.49 -8.22
N GLY A 302 188.87 8.59 -7.48
CA GLY A 302 188.66 9.59 -6.40
C GLY A 302 188.08 10.97 -6.80
N ASN A 303 187.44 11.75 -5.93
CA ASN A 303 186.97 11.58 -4.55
C ASN A 303 186.17 12.86 -4.16
N GLU A 304 185.35 12.75 -3.09
CA GLU A 304 184.97 13.83 -2.13
C GLU A 304 183.95 14.91 -2.58
N SER A 305 182.89 15.27 -1.82
CA SER A 305 182.71 15.35 -0.36
C SER A 305 181.22 15.43 0.10
N ARG A 306 180.94 14.78 1.26
CA ARG A 306 180.11 15.14 2.46
C ARG A 306 178.59 15.46 2.30
N SER A 307 177.61 14.68 2.81
CA SER A 307 177.19 14.30 4.21
C SER A 307 176.36 15.38 4.95
N PRO A 308 175.51 15.04 5.97
CA PRO A 308 174.70 13.83 6.30
C PRO A 308 173.21 14.21 6.66
N GLU A 309 172.21 13.35 6.91
CA GLU A 309 171.95 12.53 8.12
C GLU A 309 170.59 11.78 8.01
N LYS A 310 170.56 10.53 8.53
CA LYS A 310 169.45 9.72 9.13
C LYS A 310 168.12 9.51 8.34
N ALA A 311 167.79 8.31 7.84
CA ALA A 311 167.46 7.03 8.51
C ALA A 311 166.08 6.98 9.21
N SER A 312 165.07 6.40 8.53
CA SER A 312 164.39 5.15 8.96
C SER A 312 163.26 4.74 7.99
N ASP A 313 163.56 3.66 7.27
CA ASP A 313 162.72 2.59 6.68
C ASP A 313 161.65 2.09 7.73
N PRO A 314 160.65 1.21 7.43
CA PRO A 314 160.52 0.47 6.18
C PRO A 314 159.13 0.00 5.69
N ARG A 315 159.18 -0.60 4.48
CA ARG A 315 158.53 -1.86 4.04
C ARG A 315 157.21 -1.83 3.22
N LYS A 316 157.41 -2.27 1.96
CA LYS A 316 156.83 -3.44 1.26
C LYS A 316 155.34 -3.36 0.88
N LYS A 317 154.87 -3.80 -0.30
CA LYS A 317 155.39 -4.61 -1.43
C LYS A 317 154.39 -4.34 -2.58
N GLY A 318 154.84 -4.09 -3.81
CA GLY A 318 154.86 -5.10 -4.89
C GLY A 318 153.45 -5.38 -5.41
N GLY A 319 153.01 -4.95 -6.60
CA GLY A 319 153.78 -4.91 -7.84
C GLY A 319 153.95 -6.33 -8.40
N LYS A 320 152.85 -6.87 -8.96
CA LYS A 320 152.78 -7.94 -9.98
C LYS A 320 151.30 -8.18 -10.33
N SER A 321 151.02 -8.03 -11.63
CA SER A 321 149.85 -8.52 -12.38
C SER A 321 148.51 -7.82 -12.19
#